data_AF-A0A3P5ZCN0-F1
#
_entry.id   AF-A0A3P5ZCN0-F1
#
_cell.length_a   1.000
_cell.length_b   1.000
_cell.length_c   1.000
_cell.angle_alpha   90.00
_cell.angle_beta   90.00
_cell.angle_gamma   90.00
#
_symmetry.space_group_name_H-M   'P 1'
#
loop_
_entity.id
_entity.type
_entity.pdbx_description
1 polymer ?
#
loop_
_entity_poly.entity_id
_entity_poly.type
_entity_poly.pdbx_seq_one_letter_code
_entity_poly.pdbx_strand_id
1 'polypeptide(L)'
;MVFQESYPKLSAEVAGDRKYDVYMGIDVFGRGSFGGGQWTVDTALDLLKRNNVSAAIFAPGWVYETAQPPNFHTAQNKWWSLVEKSWGVVQTYPQVLPFYSEFNQGFGYHVSLEGRQLSDAPWYNISCQSLQPLLEFKEDNTDIIQVTVEYIYSQMYNGKHMTLFSAGEASYNGGGNIVFNGRLDGDVNFTARLFKPLLHLSSSPITVSYSVKSDETSKLGLLLGFSSPSHQTKSILVAPQEPTPRLDHMFLKCLVTSEQTVSEWTVYETSLVMDGHTLTEISAFCYITENSTKTSEYVALLGHISIKDHHVQLLQQNLVSLPPATSWVMEAHNLELVLGKSGSRILKVKLEWRQTQLEDSVLPVYNVYAESVKSTDVLRSRKVLEKPRSERVFLGVSHVPAYYVSELVVDSDVKGVSFVVQPCGEDGSWSKLDVSPNHLVELEGLS
;
A
#
# COMPACT_ATOMS: atom_id res chain seq x y z
N MET A 1 34.76 -16.02 -10.66
CA MET A 1 35.75 -16.26 -9.59
C MET A 1 35.06 -15.96 -8.28
N VAL A 2 35.00 -16.91 -7.36
CA VAL A 2 34.41 -16.70 -6.02
C VAL A 2 35.44 -15.97 -5.16
N PHE A 3 35.05 -14.94 -4.40
CA PHE A 3 36.00 -14.29 -3.50
C PHE A 3 36.37 -15.24 -2.33
N GLN A 4 37.59 -15.11 -1.82
CA GLN A 4 38.07 -15.90 -0.68
C GLN A 4 37.87 -15.15 0.63
N GLU A 5 37.92 -15.86 1.76
CA GLU A 5 37.68 -15.30 3.09
C GLU A 5 38.57 -14.08 3.42
N SER A 6 39.80 -14.02 2.91
CA SER A 6 40.74 -12.92 3.14
C SER A 6 40.46 -11.68 2.29
N TYR A 7 39.75 -11.81 1.16
CA TYR A 7 39.62 -10.74 0.17
C TYR A 7 38.88 -9.50 0.70
N PRO A 8 37.80 -9.60 1.50
CA PRO A 8 37.14 -8.44 2.08
C PRO A 8 38.08 -7.58 2.92
N LYS A 9 38.89 -8.22 3.79
CA LYS A 9 39.87 -7.52 4.63
C LYS A 9 40.92 -6.81 3.79
N LEU A 10 41.54 -7.54 2.85
CA LEU A 10 42.58 -6.98 1.98
C LEU A 10 42.05 -5.81 1.14
N SER A 11 40.80 -5.93 0.67
CA SER A 11 40.17 -4.86 -0.11
C SER A 11 39.87 -3.63 0.74
N ALA A 12 39.39 -3.82 1.98
CA ALA A 12 39.19 -2.73 2.93
C ALA A 12 40.50 -2.01 3.26
N GLU A 13 41.58 -2.76 3.48
CA GLU A 13 42.91 -2.22 3.77
C GLU A 13 43.44 -1.37 2.61
N VAL A 14 43.31 -1.85 1.37
CA VAL A 14 43.72 -1.10 0.18
C VAL A 14 42.83 0.12 -0.07
N ALA A 15 41.53 0.02 0.21
CA ALA A 15 40.58 1.12 0.00
C ALA A 15 40.64 2.21 1.08
N GLY A 16 41.19 1.91 2.26
CA GLY A 16 41.31 2.86 3.37
C GLY A 16 39.95 3.43 3.77
N ASP A 17 39.82 4.75 3.78
CA ASP A 17 38.58 5.44 4.14
C ASP A 17 37.42 5.15 3.19
N ARG A 18 37.69 4.71 1.96
CA ARG A 18 36.67 4.34 0.95
C ARG A 18 36.23 2.89 1.04
N LYS A 19 36.53 2.18 2.14
CA LYS A 19 36.16 0.76 2.31
C LYS A 19 34.66 0.46 2.14
N TYR A 20 33.78 1.41 2.43
CA TYR A 20 32.34 1.27 2.20
C TYR A 20 31.90 1.59 0.76
N ASP A 21 32.78 2.15 -0.07
CA ASP A 21 32.57 2.27 -1.54
C ASP A 21 32.95 0.96 -2.26
N VAL A 22 33.54 -0.01 -1.54
CA VAL A 22 33.83 -1.35 -2.06
C VAL A 22 32.62 -2.24 -1.84
N TYR A 23 31.92 -2.55 -2.94
CA TYR A 23 30.78 -3.45 -2.94
C TYR A 23 31.21 -4.86 -3.34
N MET A 24 31.37 -5.74 -2.36
CA MET A 24 31.66 -7.14 -2.62
C MET A 24 30.39 -7.87 -3.07
N GLY A 25 30.41 -8.36 -4.31
CA GLY A 25 29.29 -9.07 -4.90
C GLY A 25 29.06 -10.44 -4.28
N ILE A 26 27.82 -10.72 -3.91
CA ILE A 26 27.33 -12.04 -3.49
C ILE A 26 26.33 -12.51 -4.54
N ASP A 27 26.63 -13.59 -5.27
CA ASP A 27 25.61 -14.25 -6.11
C ASP A 27 24.67 -15.05 -5.19
N VAL A 28 23.54 -14.45 -4.83
CA VAL A 28 22.59 -15.08 -3.92
C VAL A 28 21.76 -16.17 -4.59
N PHE A 29 21.87 -16.33 -5.92
CA PHE A 29 21.39 -17.55 -6.58
C PHE A 29 22.24 -18.78 -6.22
N GLY A 30 23.49 -18.56 -5.76
CA GLY A 30 24.38 -19.62 -5.29
C GLY A 30 25.29 -20.25 -6.34
N ARG A 31 25.43 -19.63 -7.53
CA ARG A 31 26.25 -20.18 -8.63
C ARG A 31 27.72 -19.78 -8.49
N GLY A 32 28.37 -20.34 -7.47
CA GLY A 32 29.75 -19.99 -7.14
C GLY A 32 29.83 -18.71 -6.30
N SER A 33 29.13 -18.72 -5.17
CA SER A 33 29.16 -17.66 -4.17
C SER A 33 29.89 -18.14 -2.92
N PHE A 34 30.60 -17.26 -2.22
CA PHE A 34 31.20 -17.60 -0.93
C PHE A 34 30.05 -17.93 0.05
N GLY A 35 30.15 -19.05 0.76
CA GLY A 35 29.06 -19.51 1.64
C GLY A 35 27.83 -20.06 0.91
N GLY A 36 27.79 -20.12 -0.42
CA GLY A 36 26.75 -20.83 -1.18
C GLY A 36 25.52 -20.01 -1.60
N GLY A 37 25.32 -18.79 -1.10
CA GLY A 37 24.14 -17.96 -1.43
C GLY A 37 22.84 -18.53 -0.86
N GLN A 38 21.70 -18.26 -1.52
CA GLN A 38 20.38 -18.79 -1.16
C GLN A 38 20.09 -18.70 0.36
N TRP A 39 19.74 -19.82 0.99
CA TRP A 39 19.45 -19.94 2.43
C TRP A 39 20.68 -19.84 3.34
N THR A 40 21.89 -19.79 2.78
CA THR A 40 23.16 -19.67 3.51
C THR A 40 23.89 -18.35 3.21
N VAL A 41 23.14 -17.34 2.73
CA VAL A 41 23.65 -16.00 2.38
C VAL A 41 24.29 -15.28 3.58
N ASP A 42 23.84 -15.59 4.79
CA ASP A 42 24.36 -15.07 6.07
C ASP A 42 25.87 -15.25 6.19
N THR A 43 26.41 -16.38 5.72
CA THR A 43 27.85 -16.67 5.78
C THR A 43 28.68 -15.63 5.02
N ALA A 44 28.21 -15.19 3.84
CA ALA A 44 28.88 -14.14 3.08
C ALA A 44 28.65 -12.77 3.73
N LEU A 45 27.42 -12.47 4.12
CA LEU A 45 27.07 -11.17 4.72
C LEU A 45 27.85 -10.91 6.02
N ASP A 46 27.90 -11.88 6.93
CA ASP A 46 28.64 -11.77 8.20
C ASP A 46 30.13 -11.55 7.96
N LEU A 47 30.70 -12.23 6.97
CA LEU A 47 32.08 -12.06 6.55
C LEU A 47 32.36 -10.65 6.01
N LEU A 48 31.47 -10.10 5.19
CA LEU A 48 31.65 -8.75 4.65
C LEU A 48 31.48 -7.69 5.75
N LYS A 49 30.45 -7.83 6.59
CA LYS A 49 30.16 -6.91 7.69
C LYS A 49 31.32 -6.83 8.68
N ARG A 50 31.86 -7.98 9.13
CA ARG A 50 32.99 -8.02 10.07
C ARG A 50 34.28 -7.40 9.52
N ASN A 51 34.40 -7.29 8.19
CA ASN A 51 35.56 -6.71 7.52
C ASN A 51 35.33 -5.26 7.04
N ASN A 52 34.22 -4.62 7.42
CA ASN A 52 33.93 -3.22 7.13
C ASN A 52 33.94 -2.87 5.63
N VAL A 53 33.38 -3.74 4.78
CA VAL A 53 33.09 -3.44 3.37
C VAL A 53 31.60 -3.53 3.11
N SER A 54 31.14 -2.93 2.01
CA SER A 54 29.74 -3.03 1.57
C SER A 54 29.48 -4.34 0.84
N ALA A 55 28.21 -4.75 0.81
CA ALA A 55 27.73 -5.93 0.07
C ALA A 55 26.91 -5.52 -1.14
N ALA A 56 27.09 -6.21 -2.27
CA ALA A 56 26.20 -6.12 -3.44
C ALA A 56 25.47 -7.45 -3.62
N ILE A 57 24.14 -7.43 -3.53
CA ILE A 57 23.29 -8.60 -3.72
C ILE A 57 23.05 -8.78 -5.23
N PHE A 58 23.57 -9.87 -5.80
CA PHE A 58 23.36 -10.25 -7.19
C PHE A 58 22.36 -11.40 -7.30
N ALA A 59 21.40 -11.29 -8.21
CA ALA A 59 20.33 -12.25 -8.46
C ALA A 59 19.39 -12.57 -7.27
N PRO A 60 18.81 -11.55 -6.58
CA PRO A 60 17.84 -11.78 -5.51
C PRO A 60 16.53 -12.44 -5.97
N GLY A 61 16.25 -12.45 -7.28
CA GLY A 61 15.09 -13.12 -7.87
C GLY A 61 15.07 -14.64 -7.71
N TRP A 62 16.16 -15.25 -7.24
CA TRP A 62 16.28 -16.71 -7.07
C TRP A 62 15.13 -17.33 -6.26
N VAL A 63 14.58 -16.62 -5.26
CA VAL A 63 13.45 -17.11 -4.44
C VAL A 63 12.23 -17.37 -5.32
N TYR A 64 11.92 -16.42 -6.22
CA TYR A 64 10.82 -16.52 -7.17
C TYR A 64 11.14 -17.54 -8.26
N GLU A 65 12.31 -17.42 -8.90
CA GLU A 65 12.72 -18.23 -10.06
C GLU A 65 12.83 -19.73 -9.74
N THR A 66 13.08 -20.08 -8.47
CA THR A 66 13.20 -21.48 -8.03
C THR A 66 11.95 -21.99 -7.30
N ALA A 67 10.87 -21.20 -7.27
CA ALA A 67 9.59 -21.56 -6.66
C ALA A 67 9.74 -22.11 -5.21
N GLN A 68 10.48 -21.38 -4.38
CA GLN A 68 10.76 -21.83 -3.01
C GLN A 68 9.47 -22.05 -2.21
N PRO A 69 9.35 -23.18 -1.48
CA PRO A 69 8.16 -23.47 -0.68
C PRO A 69 8.11 -22.59 0.59
N PRO A 70 6.93 -22.43 1.21
CA PRO A 70 5.63 -22.93 0.76
C PRO A 70 4.98 -22.05 -0.34
N ASN A 71 5.43 -20.82 -0.48
CA ASN A 71 5.06 -19.85 -1.52
C ASN A 71 6.11 -18.74 -1.58
N PHE A 72 6.07 -17.94 -2.64
CA PHE A 72 7.03 -16.85 -2.86
C PHE A 72 7.11 -15.86 -1.69
N HIS A 73 5.99 -15.36 -1.16
CA HIS A 73 5.99 -14.33 -0.12
C HIS A 73 6.60 -14.82 1.19
N THR A 74 6.21 -16.01 1.66
CA THR A 74 6.78 -16.61 2.86
C THR A 74 8.27 -16.87 2.70
N ALA A 75 8.69 -17.44 1.55
CA ALA A 75 10.09 -17.70 1.28
C ALA A 75 10.92 -16.40 1.15
N GLN A 76 10.35 -15.37 0.54
CA GLN A 76 10.98 -14.06 0.35
C GLN A 76 11.18 -13.35 1.69
N ASN A 77 10.18 -13.37 2.56
CA ASN A 77 10.27 -12.80 3.90
C ASN A 77 11.28 -13.57 4.78
N LYS A 78 11.28 -14.91 4.70
CA LYS A 78 12.30 -15.73 5.35
C LYS A 78 13.70 -15.38 4.88
N TRP A 79 13.90 -15.21 3.59
CA TRP A 79 15.22 -14.90 3.05
C TRP A 79 15.70 -13.50 3.46
N TRP A 80 14.83 -12.49 3.37
CA TRP A 80 15.17 -11.14 3.82
C TRP A 80 15.40 -11.07 5.34
N SER A 81 14.76 -11.91 6.16
CA SER A 81 15.04 -11.95 7.59
C SER A 81 16.42 -12.51 7.93
N LEU A 82 16.97 -13.42 7.10
CA LEU A 82 18.37 -13.83 7.20
C LEU A 82 19.31 -12.64 6.91
N VAL A 83 19.00 -11.85 5.87
CA VAL A 83 19.75 -10.64 5.54
C VAL A 83 19.68 -9.63 6.67
N GLU A 84 18.49 -9.39 7.26
CA GLU A 84 18.31 -8.49 8.39
C GLU A 84 19.09 -8.97 9.62
N LYS A 85 19.09 -10.27 9.93
CA LYS A 85 19.81 -10.84 11.08
C LYS A 85 21.33 -10.63 10.95
N SER A 86 21.88 -10.81 9.75
CA SER A 86 23.30 -10.58 9.48
C SER A 86 23.65 -9.10 9.41
N TRP A 87 22.91 -8.34 8.60
CA TRP A 87 23.28 -6.96 8.24
C TRP A 87 22.68 -5.89 9.15
N GLY A 88 21.51 -6.14 9.72
CA GLY A 88 20.72 -5.19 10.49
C GLY A 88 19.90 -4.24 9.62
N VAL A 89 18.99 -3.49 10.25
CA VAL A 89 18.20 -2.44 9.59
C VAL A 89 19.04 -1.19 9.42
N VAL A 90 19.40 -0.87 8.17
CA VAL A 90 20.27 0.28 7.83
C VAL A 90 19.50 1.56 7.51
N GLN A 91 18.21 1.47 7.25
CA GLN A 91 17.35 2.60 6.90
C GLN A 91 16.03 2.53 7.68
N THR A 92 15.49 3.70 8.01
CA THR A 92 14.25 3.87 8.77
C THR A 92 13.30 4.74 7.97
N TYR A 93 12.04 4.34 7.87
CA TYR A 93 11.01 5.04 7.11
C TYR A 93 9.67 5.02 7.85
N PRO A 94 8.81 6.04 7.66
CA PRO A 94 9.02 7.26 6.86
C PRO A 94 9.93 8.31 7.53
N GLN A 95 10.55 9.21 6.75
CA GLN A 95 11.39 10.32 7.26
C GLN A 95 10.85 11.72 6.96
N VAL A 96 9.78 11.81 6.16
CA VAL A 96 9.13 13.07 5.79
C VAL A 96 7.61 12.95 5.91
N LEU A 97 6.95 14.08 6.16
CA LEU A 97 5.49 14.22 6.09
C LEU A 97 5.09 14.86 4.73
N PRO A 98 3.89 14.55 4.19
CA PRO A 98 2.92 13.57 4.70
C PRO A 98 3.41 12.13 4.53
N PHE A 99 2.99 11.25 5.43
CA PHE A 99 3.16 9.81 5.31
C PHE A 99 1.81 9.17 4.99
N TYR A 100 1.77 8.32 3.96
CA TYR A 100 0.60 7.51 3.61
C TYR A 100 1.05 6.10 3.23
N SER A 101 0.33 5.08 3.70
CA SER A 101 0.41 3.72 3.16
C SER A 101 -0.93 3.01 3.25
N GLU A 102 -1.29 2.36 2.16
CA GLU A 102 -2.43 1.43 2.01
C GLU A 102 -1.96 -0.02 1.84
N PHE A 103 -0.68 -0.27 2.15
CA PHE A 103 -0.03 -1.59 2.08
C PHE A 103 -0.11 -2.28 0.71
N ASN A 104 -0.35 -1.50 -0.33
CA ASN A 104 -0.46 -1.99 -1.70
C ASN A 104 0.91 -2.47 -2.18
N GLN A 105 1.01 -3.72 -2.62
CA GLN A 105 2.26 -4.33 -3.09
C GLN A 105 2.54 -4.07 -4.58
N GLY A 106 1.67 -3.30 -5.25
CA GLY A 106 1.73 -3.08 -6.69
C GLY A 106 1.06 -4.21 -7.50
N PHE A 107 0.25 -5.03 -6.84
CA PHE A 107 -0.61 -6.04 -7.47
C PHE A 107 -1.75 -6.40 -6.51
N GLY A 108 -2.78 -7.06 -7.02
CA GLY A 108 -3.90 -7.54 -6.21
C GLY A 108 -4.90 -8.34 -7.04
N TYR A 109 -5.91 -8.89 -6.36
CA TYR A 109 -7.02 -9.64 -6.98
C TYR A 109 -8.32 -8.83 -7.06
N HIS A 110 -8.31 -7.64 -6.50
CA HIS A 110 -9.37 -6.66 -6.53
C HIS A 110 -8.75 -5.27 -6.40
N VAL A 111 -9.53 -4.25 -6.71
CA VAL A 111 -9.22 -2.85 -6.42
C VAL A 111 -10.37 -2.25 -5.65
N SER A 112 -10.07 -1.54 -4.57
CA SER A 112 -11.06 -0.83 -3.75
C SER A 112 -10.73 0.65 -3.60
N LEU A 113 -11.75 1.42 -3.29
CA LEU A 113 -11.65 2.82 -2.87
C LEU A 113 -12.65 3.05 -1.74
N GLU A 114 -12.17 3.47 -0.56
CA GLU A 114 -12.96 3.62 0.69
C GLU A 114 -13.73 2.36 1.11
N GLY A 115 -13.17 1.19 0.86
CA GLY A 115 -13.80 -0.11 1.13
C GLY A 115 -14.84 -0.51 0.10
N ARG A 116 -15.14 0.34 -0.89
CA ARG A 116 -15.96 -0.04 -2.04
C ARG A 116 -15.10 -0.69 -3.11
N GLN A 117 -15.39 -1.94 -3.43
CA GLN A 117 -14.76 -2.64 -4.53
C GLN A 117 -15.10 -1.97 -5.88
N LEU A 118 -14.06 -1.55 -6.60
CA LEU A 118 -14.12 -0.99 -7.95
C LEU A 118 -13.95 -2.06 -9.03
N SER A 119 -13.20 -3.12 -8.73
CA SER A 119 -12.95 -4.26 -9.62
C SER A 119 -12.60 -5.51 -8.82
N ASP A 120 -13.00 -6.69 -9.29
CA ASP A 120 -12.59 -8.03 -8.84
C ASP A 120 -11.58 -8.70 -9.78
N ALA A 121 -11.03 -7.94 -10.74
CA ALA A 121 -10.03 -8.46 -11.66
C ALA A 121 -8.64 -8.44 -11.02
N PRO A 122 -7.79 -9.45 -11.28
CA PRO A 122 -6.40 -9.40 -10.90
C PRO A 122 -5.65 -8.33 -11.69
N TRP A 123 -4.74 -7.63 -11.02
CA TRP A 123 -4.01 -6.51 -11.60
C TRP A 123 -2.57 -6.47 -11.09
N TYR A 124 -1.69 -5.86 -11.89
CA TYR A 124 -0.29 -5.61 -11.55
C TYR A 124 0.10 -4.23 -12.06
N ASN A 125 0.54 -3.36 -11.15
CA ASN A 125 1.15 -2.08 -11.43
C ASN A 125 2.06 -1.70 -10.25
N ILE A 126 3.36 -1.98 -10.38
CA ILE A 126 4.34 -1.72 -9.32
C ILE A 126 4.48 -0.23 -8.97
N SER A 127 4.03 0.68 -9.86
CA SER A 127 3.98 2.11 -9.55
C SER A 127 3.01 2.43 -8.41
N CYS A 128 2.00 1.57 -8.21
CA CYS A 128 1.03 1.67 -7.11
C CYS A 128 1.56 1.07 -5.80
N GLN A 129 2.79 0.56 -5.75
CA GLN A 129 3.34 0.02 -4.51
C GLN A 129 3.50 1.13 -3.48
N SER A 130 2.80 1.02 -2.35
CA SER A 130 2.98 1.92 -1.21
C SER A 130 4.09 1.42 -0.28
N LEU A 131 4.52 2.26 0.67
CA LEU A 131 5.53 1.88 1.66
C LEU A 131 5.06 0.67 2.47
N GLN A 132 5.80 -0.44 2.39
CA GLN A 132 5.45 -1.70 3.06
C GLN A 132 5.87 -1.70 4.54
N PRO A 133 5.12 -2.40 5.42
CA PRO A 133 5.45 -2.50 6.84
C PRO A 133 6.72 -3.34 7.08
N LEU A 134 7.46 -3.00 8.14
CA LEU A 134 8.60 -3.77 8.67
C LEU A 134 8.09 -4.86 9.63
N LEU A 135 7.52 -5.93 9.06
CA LEU A 135 7.03 -7.07 9.82
C LEU A 135 8.17 -8.03 10.16
N GLU A 136 8.23 -8.45 11.42
CA GLU A 136 9.19 -9.46 11.87
C GLU A 136 8.80 -10.84 11.35
N PHE A 137 9.73 -11.53 10.68
CA PHE A 137 9.52 -12.92 10.28
C PHE A 137 9.91 -13.86 11.42
N LYS A 138 8.96 -14.65 11.91
CA LYS A 138 9.20 -15.68 12.94
C LYS A 138 8.96 -17.07 12.37
N GLU A 139 10.02 -17.88 12.30
CA GLU A 139 9.99 -19.22 11.70
C GLU A 139 9.12 -20.20 12.49
N ASP A 140 9.12 -20.09 13.82
CA ASP A 140 8.41 -21.02 14.71
C ASP A 140 6.89 -20.75 14.80
N ASN A 141 6.43 -19.62 14.26
CA ASN A 141 5.02 -19.22 14.19
C ASN A 141 4.27 -19.31 15.53
N THR A 142 4.97 -19.07 16.64
CA THR A 142 4.45 -19.21 18.01
C THR A 142 3.69 -17.97 18.50
N ASP A 143 3.57 -16.94 17.67
CA ASP A 143 2.86 -15.74 18.05
C ASP A 143 1.37 -16.02 18.23
N ILE A 144 0.80 -15.43 19.28
CA ILE A 144 -0.64 -15.48 19.56
C ILE A 144 -1.45 -14.84 18.43
N ILE A 145 -0.86 -13.89 17.69
CA ILE A 145 -1.42 -13.24 16.50
C ILE A 145 -0.39 -13.27 15.37
N GLN A 146 -0.79 -13.81 14.22
CA GLN A 146 -0.06 -13.71 12.97
C GLN A 146 -0.37 -12.36 12.30
N VAL A 147 0.69 -11.68 11.87
CA VAL A 147 0.58 -10.40 11.15
C VAL A 147 1.13 -10.57 9.75
N THR A 148 0.28 -10.36 8.75
CA THR A 148 0.65 -10.54 7.35
C THR A 148 0.09 -9.40 6.52
N VAL A 149 0.82 -8.94 5.51
CA VAL A 149 0.21 -8.16 4.42
C VAL A 149 -0.53 -9.16 3.55
N GLU A 150 -1.84 -8.97 3.34
CA GLU A 150 -2.64 -9.94 2.63
C GLU A 150 -2.15 -10.15 1.19
N TYR A 151 -1.96 -11.42 0.83
CA TYR A 151 -1.84 -11.89 -0.55
C TYR A 151 -2.75 -13.11 -0.67
N ILE A 152 -3.75 -13.05 -1.54
CA ILE A 152 -4.58 -14.23 -1.83
C ILE A 152 -3.74 -15.18 -2.68
N TYR A 153 -3.46 -16.39 -2.21
CA TYR A 153 -2.91 -17.46 -3.05
C TYR A 153 -3.92 -18.60 -3.13
N SER A 154 -4.36 -18.94 -4.34
CA SER A 154 -5.05 -20.20 -4.58
C SER A 154 -4.02 -21.32 -4.63
N GLN A 155 -4.06 -22.25 -3.67
CA GLN A 155 -3.28 -23.48 -3.75
C GLN A 155 -4.19 -24.65 -4.16
N MET A 156 -3.69 -25.49 -5.07
CA MET A 156 -4.29 -26.80 -5.32
C MET A 156 -3.80 -27.78 -4.27
N TYR A 157 -4.70 -28.34 -3.46
CA TYR A 157 -4.38 -29.47 -2.59
C TYR A 157 -5.29 -30.65 -2.95
N ASN A 158 -4.70 -31.79 -3.34
CA ASN A 158 -5.43 -33.01 -3.76
C ASN A 158 -6.49 -32.77 -4.85
N GLY A 159 -6.20 -31.95 -5.86
CA GLY A 159 -7.14 -31.69 -6.96
C GLY A 159 -8.37 -30.86 -6.55
N LYS A 160 -8.42 -30.36 -5.32
CA LYS A 160 -9.41 -29.40 -4.83
C LYS A 160 -8.76 -28.01 -4.79
N HIS A 161 -9.47 -27.02 -5.30
CA HIS A 161 -9.17 -25.62 -4.99
C HIS A 161 -9.33 -25.45 -3.48
N MET A 162 -8.25 -25.15 -2.78
CA MET A 162 -8.33 -24.63 -1.41
C MET A 162 -7.84 -23.18 -1.45
N THR A 163 -8.76 -22.26 -1.25
CA THR A 163 -8.45 -20.89 -0.87
C THR A 163 -7.95 -20.93 0.57
N LEU A 164 -6.64 -21.00 0.77
CA LEU A 164 -6.05 -20.87 2.09
C LEU A 164 -5.93 -19.37 2.36
N PHE A 165 -6.75 -18.91 3.32
CA PHE A 165 -7.13 -17.53 3.63
C PHE A 165 -8.22 -16.96 2.73
N SER A 166 -9.46 -17.13 3.17
CA SER A 166 -10.54 -16.19 2.88
C SER A 166 -10.40 -15.02 3.84
N ALA A 167 -9.78 -13.94 3.39
CA ALA A 167 -10.52 -12.69 3.41
C ALA A 167 -10.62 -12.26 1.94
N GLY A 168 -11.60 -12.80 1.20
CA GLY A 168 -12.10 -12.16 -0.02
C GLY A 168 -12.78 -10.81 0.29
N GLU A 169 -12.26 -10.11 1.30
CA GLU A 169 -12.76 -8.87 1.81
C GLU A 169 -12.04 -7.77 1.04
N ALA A 170 -12.84 -6.94 0.39
CA ALA A 170 -12.35 -5.76 -0.30
C ALA A 170 -11.43 -4.95 0.66
N SER A 171 -10.22 -4.66 0.19
CA SER A 171 -9.28 -3.73 0.85
C SER A 171 -9.95 -2.38 1.06
N TYR A 172 -9.38 -1.55 1.92
CA TYR A 172 -9.88 -0.18 2.06
C TYR A 172 -9.58 0.64 0.80
N ASN A 173 -8.30 0.72 0.40
CA ASN A 173 -7.87 1.33 -0.84
C ASN A 173 -6.91 0.40 -1.59
N GLY A 174 -6.83 0.54 -2.91
CA GLY A 174 -5.94 -0.27 -3.73
C GLY A 174 -6.26 -1.76 -3.61
N GLY A 175 -5.24 -2.61 -3.49
CA GLY A 175 -5.39 -4.07 -3.35
C GLY A 175 -4.78 -4.66 -2.08
N GLY A 176 -4.29 -3.84 -1.15
CA GLY A 176 -3.54 -4.28 0.04
C GLY A 176 -4.25 -3.98 1.36
N ASN A 177 -3.93 -4.78 2.38
CA ASN A 177 -4.25 -4.54 3.79
C ASN A 177 -3.29 -5.37 4.67
N ILE A 178 -3.18 -5.03 5.96
CA ILE A 178 -2.52 -5.89 6.94
C ILE A 178 -3.58 -6.67 7.70
N VAL A 179 -3.44 -7.99 7.73
CA VAL A 179 -4.30 -8.91 8.48
C VAL A 179 -3.62 -9.29 9.78
N PHE A 180 -4.37 -9.18 10.86
CA PHE A 180 -4.05 -9.64 12.20
C PHE A 180 -5.00 -10.79 12.51
N ASN A 181 -4.47 -12.01 12.58
CA ASN A 181 -5.29 -13.22 12.78
C ASN A 181 -4.65 -14.13 13.83
N GLY A 182 -5.45 -14.58 14.80
CA GLY A 182 -4.98 -15.53 15.79
C GLY A 182 -5.94 -15.67 16.95
N ARG A 183 -5.38 -15.74 18.15
CA ARG A 183 -6.11 -15.91 19.40
C ARG A 183 -5.59 -14.95 20.44
N LEU A 184 -6.48 -14.24 21.12
CA LEU A 184 -6.12 -13.29 22.15
C LEU A 184 -7.02 -13.50 23.37
N ASP A 185 -6.43 -13.44 24.56
CA ASP A 185 -7.15 -13.47 25.84
C ASP A 185 -7.63 -12.06 26.19
N GLY A 186 -8.76 -11.93 26.90
CA GLY A 186 -9.36 -10.62 27.20
C GLY A 186 -8.50 -9.68 28.06
N ASP A 187 -7.53 -10.21 28.82
CA ASP A 187 -6.57 -9.43 29.61
C ASP A 187 -5.20 -9.27 28.95
N VAL A 188 -5.02 -9.83 27.76
CA VAL A 188 -3.77 -9.77 27.00
C VAL A 188 -3.92 -8.78 25.85
N ASN A 189 -2.88 -7.98 25.62
CA ASN A 189 -2.74 -7.18 24.41
C ASN A 189 -1.57 -7.72 23.59
N PHE A 190 -1.62 -7.46 22.29
CA PHE A 190 -0.56 -7.79 21.35
C PHE A 190 -0.13 -6.54 20.59
N THR A 191 1.19 -6.35 20.44
CA THR A 191 1.75 -5.22 19.70
C THR A 191 2.64 -5.74 18.59
N ALA A 192 2.46 -5.22 17.38
CA ALA A 192 3.33 -5.50 16.24
C ALA A 192 3.86 -4.20 15.64
N ARG A 193 5.18 -4.06 15.56
CA ARG A 193 5.80 -2.91 14.92
C ARG A 193 5.53 -2.94 13.41
N LEU A 194 5.05 -1.81 12.89
CA LEU A 194 4.74 -1.65 11.47
C LEU A 194 5.78 -0.78 10.78
N PHE A 195 6.20 0.33 11.40
CA PHE A 195 7.17 1.25 10.82
C PHE A 195 8.14 1.78 11.87
N LYS A 196 9.33 2.18 11.40
CA LYS A 196 10.34 2.91 12.18
C LYS A 196 10.55 4.28 11.57
N PRO A 197 9.64 5.24 11.80
CA PRO A 197 9.83 6.59 11.30
C PRO A 197 11.04 7.30 11.91
N LEU A 198 11.47 8.36 11.23
CA LEU A 198 12.32 9.41 11.79
C LEU A 198 11.68 10.76 11.43
N LEU A 199 10.52 11.02 12.02
CA LEU A 199 9.72 12.22 11.71
C LEU A 199 9.87 13.25 12.83
N HIS A 200 10.58 14.34 12.55
CA HIS A 200 10.71 15.46 13.47
C HIS A 200 9.44 16.29 13.48
N LEU A 201 8.85 16.49 14.65
CA LEU A 201 7.58 17.19 14.83
C LEU A 201 7.81 18.60 15.34
N SER A 202 7.06 19.55 14.77
CA SER A 202 7.04 20.95 15.18
C SER A 202 5.90 21.22 16.14
N SER A 203 5.70 22.49 16.49
CA SER A 203 4.55 22.95 17.27
C SER A 203 3.22 22.86 16.51
N SER A 204 3.26 22.65 15.18
CA SER A 204 2.06 22.38 14.39
C SER A 204 1.48 21.00 14.75
N PRO A 205 0.15 20.87 14.90
CA PRO A 205 -0.48 19.58 15.11
C PRO A 205 -0.28 18.68 13.90
N ILE A 206 -0.13 17.39 14.15
CA ILE A 206 -0.26 16.36 13.11
C ILE A 206 -1.61 15.66 13.23
N THR A 207 -2.19 15.30 12.10
CA THR A 207 -3.37 14.45 12.00
C THR A 207 -2.94 13.03 11.68
N VAL A 208 -3.37 12.08 12.50
CA VAL A 208 -3.16 10.65 12.29
C VAL A 208 -4.50 10.02 11.96
N SER A 209 -4.59 9.31 10.84
CA SER A 209 -5.78 8.54 10.45
C SER A 209 -5.42 7.12 10.02
N TYR A 210 -6.33 6.18 10.27
CA TYR A 210 -6.20 4.78 9.87
C TYR A 210 -7.57 4.13 9.74
N SER A 211 -7.69 3.12 8.86
CA SER A 211 -8.93 2.36 8.67
C SER A 211 -8.81 0.95 9.18
N VAL A 212 -9.84 0.48 9.89
CA VAL A 212 -9.92 -0.85 10.47
C VAL A 212 -11.20 -1.54 10.02
N LYS A 213 -11.10 -2.82 9.67
CA LYS A 213 -12.24 -3.71 9.55
C LYS A 213 -12.03 -4.88 10.51
N SER A 214 -12.97 -5.14 11.40
CA SER A 214 -12.85 -6.19 12.41
C SER A 214 -14.25 -6.60 12.90
N ASP A 215 -14.32 -7.71 13.65
CA ASP A 215 -15.54 -8.06 14.37
C ASP A 215 -15.81 -7.11 15.56
N GLU A 216 -16.93 -7.32 16.26
CA GLU A 216 -17.36 -6.48 17.39
C GLU A 216 -16.40 -6.50 18.59
N THR A 217 -15.63 -7.58 18.75
CA THR A 217 -14.78 -7.87 19.92
C THR A 217 -13.29 -7.62 19.66
N SER A 218 -12.81 -7.90 18.45
CA SER A 218 -11.44 -7.69 18.00
C SER A 218 -11.20 -6.21 17.73
N LYS A 219 -10.42 -5.52 18.56
CA LYS A 219 -10.09 -4.11 18.38
C LYS A 219 -8.65 -3.91 17.97
N LEU A 220 -8.45 -2.88 17.15
CA LEU A 220 -7.14 -2.49 16.64
C LEU A 220 -6.94 -0.98 16.81
N GLY A 221 -5.84 -0.61 17.44
CA GLY A 221 -5.35 0.77 17.54
C GLY A 221 -3.92 0.91 17.00
N LEU A 222 -3.41 2.14 17.01
CA LEU A 222 -2.02 2.45 16.71
C LEU A 222 -1.29 2.91 17.98
N LEU A 223 -0.18 2.26 18.31
CA LEU A 223 0.76 2.70 19.33
C LEU A 223 1.89 3.49 18.67
N LEU A 224 1.95 4.78 18.96
CA LEU A 224 2.93 5.72 18.42
C LEU A 224 4.05 5.99 19.43
N GLY A 225 5.29 5.67 19.08
CA GLY A 225 6.46 5.85 19.93
C GLY A 225 7.26 7.10 19.57
N PHE A 226 7.48 7.97 20.55
CA PHE A 226 8.18 9.25 20.39
C PHE A 226 9.45 9.32 21.25
N SER A 227 10.45 10.05 20.77
CA SER A 227 11.63 10.43 21.56
C SER A 227 11.72 11.95 21.72
N SER A 228 11.98 12.41 22.95
CA SER A 228 12.33 13.81 23.22
C SER A 228 13.78 14.13 22.81
N PRO A 229 14.18 15.43 22.74
CA PRO A 229 15.57 15.82 22.55
C PRO A 229 16.52 15.31 23.66
N SER A 230 15.98 15.03 24.85
CA SER A 230 16.72 14.42 25.97
C SER A 230 16.73 12.89 25.93
N HIS A 231 16.34 12.28 24.80
CA HIS A 231 16.24 10.83 24.58
C HIS A 231 15.26 10.11 25.53
N GLN A 232 14.30 10.81 26.11
CA GLN A 232 13.21 10.18 26.86
C GLN A 232 12.16 9.65 25.88
N THR A 233 11.75 8.40 26.07
CA THR A 233 10.74 7.76 25.23
C THR A 233 9.34 7.96 25.80
N LYS A 234 8.38 8.24 24.91
CA LYS A 234 6.97 8.43 25.23
C LYS A 234 6.13 7.66 24.21
N SER A 235 5.20 6.82 24.65
CA SER A 235 4.26 6.13 23.74
C SER A 235 2.85 6.69 23.86
N ILE A 236 2.12 6.77 22.76
CA ILE A 236 0.73 7.22 22.72
C ILE A 236 -0.07 6.16 21.98
N LEU A 237 -1.05 5.56 22.65
CA LEU A 237 -2.05 4.73 22.00
C LEU A 237 -3.16 5.61 21.41
N VAL A 238 -3.41 5.45 20.12
CA VAL A 238 -4.54 5.98 19.37
C VAL A 238 -5.51 4.83 19.11
N ALA A 239 -6.66 4.86 19.76
CA ALA A 239 -7.67 3.80 19.71
C ALA A 239 -9.08 4.38 19.99
N PRO A 240 -10.17 3.70 19.58
CA PRO A 240 -11.53 4.08 19.91
C PRO A 240 -11.80 4.17 21.42
N GLN A 241 -12.76 5.03 21.80
CA GLN A 241 -13.12 5.24 23.20
C GLN A 241 -14.02 4.10 23.72
N GLU A 242 -13.41 3.14 24.40
CA GLU A 242 -14.10 2.01 25.03
C GLU A 242 -13.57 1.80 26.47
N PRO A 243 -14.30 1.12 27.37
CA PRO A 243 -13.81 0.80 28.70
C PRO A 243 -12.68 -0.24 28.61
N THR A 244 -11.47 0.21 28.35
CA THR A 244 -10.28 -0.65 28.20
C THR A 244 -9.92 -1.34 29.52
N PRO A 245 -9.46 -2.60 29.49
CA PRO A 245 -8.81 -3.23 30.63
C PRO A 245 -7.53 -2.46 31.00
N ARG A 246 -7.39 -2.11 32.28
CA ARG A 246 -6.17 -1.68 33.00
C ARG A 246 -4.93 -1.40 32.14
N LEU A 247 -4.90 -0.25 31.48
CA LEU A 247 -3.72 0.28 30.80
C LEU A 247 -3.31 1.55 31.55
N ASP A 248 -2.49 1.35 32.56
CA ASP A 248 -2.03 2.43 33.43
C ASP A 248 -0.98 3.27 32.66
N HIS A 249 -1.42 4.44 32.17
CA HIS A 249 -0.67 5.72 32.13
C HIS A 249 -0.44 6.46 30.80
N MET A 250 -0.80 5.98 29.61
CA MET A 250 -0.50 6.75 28.38
C MET A 250 -1.51 6.57 27.23
N PHE A 251 -2.63 7.30 27.31
CA PHE A 251 -3.65 7.31 26.27
C PHE A 251 -3.91 8.71 25.75
N LEU A 252 -3.91 8.88 24.41
CA LEU A 252 -4.64 9.98 23.79
C LEU A 252 -5.91 9.39 23.17
N LYS A 253 -7.03 9.96 23.59
CA LYS A 253 -8.36 9.54 23.13
C LYS A 253 -8.49 9.90 21.65
N CYS A 254 -8.87 8.95 20.81
CA CYS A 254 -9.29 9.23 19.44
C CYS A 254 -10.70 9.81 19.49
N LEU A 255 -10.89 11.03 19.00
CA LEU A 255 -12.22 11.59 18.78
C LEU A 255 -12.67 11.13 17.39
N VAL A 256 -13.55 10.14 17.32
CA VAL A 256 -14.14 9.65 16.06
C VAL A 256 -14.89 10.79 15.38
N THR A 257 -14.75 10.96 14.06
CA THR A 257 -15.87 11.45 13.22
C THR A 257 -15.65 11.18 11.72
N SER A 258 -16.10 10.01 11.27
CA SER A 258 -16.80 9.82 9.99
C SER A 258 -17.35 8.39 9.98
N GLU A 259 -18.54 8.18 10.55
CA GLU A 259 -19.36 7.02 10.20
C GLU A 259 -19.90 7.22 8.77
N GLN A 260 -19.02 7.15 7.76
CA GLN A 260 -19.47 6.88 6.41
C GLN A 260 -19.56 5.36 6.25
N THR A 261 -20.69 4.84 6.73
CA THR A 261 -21.16 3.45 6.73
C THR A 261 -21.44 2.88 5.33
N VAL A 262 -20.67 3.29 4.31
CA VAL A 262 -20.79 2.71 2.97
C VAL A 262 -20.01 1.39 2.87
N SER A 263 -19.07 1.15 3.78
CA SER A 263 -18.27 -0.06 3.89
C SER A 263 -18.18 -0.58 5.33
N GLU A 264 -17.81 -1.85 5.51
CA GLU A 264 -17.56 -2.49 6.82
C GLU A 264 -16.26 -1.95 7.50
N TRP A 265 -15.64 -0.93 6.91
CA TRP A 265 -14.45 -0.28 7.42
C TRP A 265 -14.82 0.90 8.31
N THR A 266 -14.15 1.01 9.46
CA THR A 266 -14.20 2.18 10.34
C THR A 266 -12.93 2.99 10.17
N VAL A 267 -13.05 4.30 9.95
CA VAL A 267 -11.91 5.23 9.91
C VAL A 267 -11.78 5.93 11.25
N TYR A 268 -10.60 5.82 11.84
CA TYR A 268 -10.21 6.53 13.05
C TYR A 268 -9.31 7.71 12.66
N GLU A 269 -9.54 8.86 13.29
CA GLU A 269 -8.73 10.06 13.09
C GLU A 269 -8.53 10.78 14.42
N THR A 270 -7.32 11.31 14.64
CA THR A 270 -7.02 12.17 15.78
C THR A 270 -5.98 13.21 15.39
N SER A 271 -5.92 14.29 16.16
CA SER A 271 -4.88 15.31 16.02
C SER A 271 -4.06 15.39 17.31
N LEU A 272 -2.74 15.49 17.16
CA LEU A 272 -1.80 15.51 18.28
C LEU A 272 -0.72 16.56 18.08
N VAL A 273 -0.34 17.23 19.16
CA VAL A 273 0.77 18.19 19.19
C VAL A 273 1.88 17.58 20.04
N MET A 274 3.04 17.37 19.42
CA MET A 274 4.21 16.74 20.03
C MET A 274 5.46 17.56 19.72
N ASP A 275 5.41 18.84 20.07
CA ASP A 275 6.46 19.83 19.78
C ASP A 275 7.85 19.35 20.23
N GLY A 276 8.82 19.47 19.33
CA GLY A 276 10.22 19.07 19.54
C GLY A 276 10.45 17.56 19.70
N HIS A 277 9.42 16.71 19.59
CA HIS A 277 9.59 15.27 19.63
C HIS A 277 9.85 14.71 18.23
N THR A 278 10.43 13.52 18.19
CA THR A 278 10.56 12.72 16.96
C THR A 278 9.67 11.50 17.07
N LEU A 279 8.80 11.25 16.09
CA LEU A 279 8.09 9.98 15.98
C LEU A 279 9.07 8.93 15.44
N THR A 280 9.25 7.87 16.22
CA THR A 280 10.29 6.83 16.05
C THR A 280 9.73 5.43 15.83
N GLU A 281 8.47 5.20 16.19
CA GLU A 281 7.81 3.91 16.01
C GLU A 281 6.31 4.08 15.72
N ILE A 282 5.79 3.28 14.79
CA ILE A 282 4.35 3.09 14.57
C ILE A 282 4.11 1.59 14.69
N SER A 283 3.30 1.20 15.66
CA SER A 283 2.98 -0.19 15.96
C SER A 283 1.46 -0.38 15.96
N ALA A 284 0.98 -1.53 15.51
CA ALA A 284 -0.41 -1.95 15.69
C ALA A 284 -0.59 -2.46 17.13
N PHE A 285 -1.72 -2.14 17.74
CA PHE A 285 -2.08 -2.54 19.10
C PHE A 285 -3.41 -3.29 19.08
N CYS A 286 -3.36 -4.59 19.31
CA CYS A 286 -4.49 -5.52 19.28
C CYS A 286 -4.98 -5.80 20.70
N TYR A 287 -6.30 -5.68 20.92
CA TYR A 287 -6.93 -5.97 22.21
C TYR A 287 -8.39 -6.43 22.01
N ILE A 288 -8.98 -7.02 23.05
CA ILE A 288 -10.39 -7.43 23.09
C ILE A 288 -11.16 -6.54 24.09
N THR A 289 -12.41 -6.22 23.79
CA THR A 289 -13.28 -5.39 24.66
C THR A 289 -13.98 -6.14 25.78
N GLU A 290 -14.20 -7.45 25.63
CA GLU A 290 -14.85 -8.25 26.67
C GLU A 290 -13.86 -8.63 27.77
N ASN A 291 -14.23 -8.42 29.04
CA ASN A 291 -13.62 -9.07 30.21
C ASN A 291 -13.94 -10.59 30.23
N SER A 292 -13.78 -11.26 29.09
CA SER A 292 -13.89 -12.71 28.99
C SER A 292 -12.58 -13.32 29.48
N THR A 293 -12.68 -14.25 30.42
CA THR A 293 -11.53 -15.06 30.88
C THR A 293 -11.18 -16.19 29.90
N LYS A 294 -11.78 -16.19 28.70
CA LYS A 294 -11.55 -17.20 27.67
C LYS A 294 -10.80 -16.60 26.50
N THR A 295 -9.83 -17.34 26.00
CA THR A 295 -9.19 -17.12 24.71
C THR A 295 -10.24 -17.07 23.60
N SER A 296 -10.29 -15.94 22.88
CA SER A 296 -11.17 -15.74 21.74
C SER A 296 -10.38 -15.75 20.44
N GLU A 297 -11.05 -16.07 19.34
CA GLU A 297 -10.50 -15.81 18.00
C GLU A 297 -10.38 -14.30 17.80
N TYR A 298 -9.27 -13.86 17.21
CA TYR A 298 -9.00 -12.46 16.94
C TYR A 298 -8.79 -12.28 15.44
N VAL A 299 -9.57 -11.37 14.83
CA VAL A 299 -9.43 -10.99 13.43
C VAL A 299 -9.63 -9.49 13.26
N ALA A 300 -8.62 -8.80 12.73
CA ALA A 300 -8.72 -7.41 12.32
C ALA A 300 -7.87 -7.15 11.07
N LEU A 301 -8.34 -6.24 10.22
CA LEU A 301 -7.66 -5.75 9.04
C LEU A 301 -7.35 -4.27 9.21
N LEU A 302 -6.13 -3.86 8.86
CA LEU A 302 -5.69 -2.47 8.79
C LEU A 302 -5.55 -2.07 7.31
N GLY A 303 -6.36 -1.11 6.87
CA GLY A 303 -6.51 -0.78 5.45
C GLY A 303 -5.63 0.39 5.00
N HIS A 304 -5.37 1.36 5.88
CA HIS A 304 -4.38 2.41 5.63
C HIS A 304 -3.84 3.00 6.93
N ILE A 305 -2.71 3.69 6.84
CA ILE A 305 -2.22 4.66 7.83
C ILE A 305 -1.87 5.95 7.08
N SER A 306 -2.26 7.08 7.65
CA SER A 306 -1.88 8.41 7.18
C SER A 306 -1.46 9.30 8.34
N ILE A 307 -0.38 10.05 8.17
CA ILE A 307 0.09 11.07 9.10
C ILE A 307 0.40 12.35 8.33
N LYS A 308 -0.25 13.46 8.68
CA LYS A 308 -0.16 14.74 7.95
C LYS A 308 0.14 15.88 8.92
N ASP A 309 0.93 16.87 8.50
CA ASP A 309 1.03 18.16 9.19
C ASP A 309 -0.19 19.03 8.83
N HIS A 310 -0.74 19.75 9.81
CA HIS A 310 -1.83 20.69 9.60
C HIS A 310 -1.51 21.79 8.56
N HIS A 311 -0.25 22.18 8.35
CA HIS A 311 0.10 23.10 7.26
C HIS A 311 -0.11 22.44 5.88
N VAL A 312 0.24 21.17 5.74
CA VAL A 312 0.01 20.39 4.52
C VAL A 312 -1.49 20.16 4.34
N GLN A 313 -2.24 19.92 5.42
CA GLN A 313 -3.70 19.80 5.39
C GLN A 313 -4.38 21.09 4.91
N LEU A 314 -3.91 22.28 5.31
CA LEU A 314 -4.43 23.57 4.84
C LEU A 314 -4.07 23.85 3.37
N LEU A 315 -2.84 23.54 2.95
CA LEU A 315 -2.46 23.58 1.54
C LEU A 315 -3.27 22.58 0.71
N GLN A 316 -3.65 21.45 1.29
CA GLN A 316 -4.44 20.41 0.65
C GLN A 316 -5.94 20.70 0.65
N GLN A 317 -6.49 21.41 1.63
CA GLN A 317 -7.83 22.00 1.50
C GLN A 317 -7.90 22.97 0.31
N ASN A 318 -6.77 23.60 -0.05
CA ASN A 318 -6.63 24.31 -1.32
C ASN A 318 -6.37 23.38 -2.52
N LEU A 319 -5.75 22.19 -2.38
CA LEU A 319 -5.73 21.16 -3.44
C LEU A 319 -7.07 20.42 -3.64
N VAL A 320 -7.97 20.41 -2.65
CA VAL A 320 -9.38 20.02 -2.85
C VAL A 320 -10.11 21.04 -3.73
N SER A 321 -9.54 22.24 -3.93
CA SER A 321 -9.78 23.02 -5.16
C SER A 321 -8.85 22.54 -6.27
N LEU A 322 -9.00 21.26 -6.66
CA LEU A 322 -8.38 20.77 -7.89
C LEU A 322 -8.81 21.71 -9.02
N PRO A 323 -7.89 22.09 -9.94
CA PRO A 323 -8.24 22.99 -11.00
C PRO A 323 -9.42 22.36 -11.75
N PRO A 324 -10.50 23.13 -12.00
CA PRO A 324 -11.75 22.59 -12.53
C PRO A 324 -11.48 21.82 -13.81
N ALA A 325 -12.33 20.87 -14.19
CA ALA A 325 -12.16 20.07 -15.41
C ALA A 325 -11.78 20.91 -16.66
N THR A 326 -12.22 22.17 -16.73
CA THR A 326 -11.88 23.15 -17.78
C THR A 326 -10.41 23.57 -17.84
N SER A 327 -9.61 23.25 -16.82
CA SER A 327 -8.18 23.57 -16.70
C SER A 327 -7.30 22.40 -17.14
N TRP A 328 -7.91 21.34 -17.65
CA TRP A 328 -7.22 20.16 -18.15
C TRP A 328 -7.47 20.03 -19.64
N VAL A 329 -6.42 19.69 -20.37
CA VAL A 329 -6.50 19.23 -21.75
C VAL A 329 -6.25 17.74 -21.71
N MET A 330 -7.16 16.97 -22.32
CA MET A 330 -7.06 15.53 -22.43
C MET A 330 -7.23 15.14 -23.90
N GLU A 331 -6.32 14.31 -24.39
CA GLU A 331 -6.21 13.91 -25.78
C GLU A 331 -6.19 12.38 -25.87
N ALA A 332 -6.78 11.86 -26.94
CA ALA A 332 -6.80 10.44 -27.27
C ALA A 332 -6.00 10.22 -28.56
N HIS A 333 -5.03 9.31 -28.50
CA HIS A 333 -4.14 8.96 -29.59
C HIS A 333 -4.18 7.47 -29.88
N ASN A 334 -3.71 7.08 -31.06
CA ASN A 334 -3.56 5.69 -31.49
C ASN A 334 -4.84 4.86 -31.31
N LEU A 335 -5.98 5.44 -31.68
CA LEU A 335 -7.29 4.83 -31.60
C LEU A 335 -7.38 3.65 -32.57
N GLU A 336 -7.67 2.47 -32.03
CA GLU A 336 -7.93 1.26 -32.81
C GLU A 336 -9.23 0.63 -32.30
N LEU A 337 -10.15 0.32 -33.22
CA LEU A 337 -11.40 -0.38 -32.91
C LEU A 337 -11.44 -1.71 -33.67
N VAL A 338 -11.26 -2.81 -32.95
CA VAL A 338 -11.20 -4.16 -33.53
C VAL A 338 -12.49 -4.90 -33.25
N LEU A 339 -12.92 -5.77 -34.17
CA LEU A 339 -14.05 -6.68 -33.91
C LEU A 339 -13.66 -7.73 -32.85
N GLY A 340 -14.47 -7.80 -31.79
CA GLY A 340 -14.37 -8.79 -30.73
C GLY A 340 -15.20 -10.05 -31.02
N LYS A 341 -15.32 -10.92 -30.00
CA LYS A 341 -16.17 -12.11 -30.07
C LYS A 341 -17.65 -11.74 -29.92
N SER A 342 -18.55 -12.48 -30.56
CA SER A 342 -19.99 -12.35 -30.38
C SER A 342 -20.58 -10.95 -30.68
N GLY A 343 -19.94 -10.18 -31.56
CA GLY A 343 -20.41 -8.86 -31.99
C GLY A 343 -20.01 -7.69 -31.09
N SER A 344 -19.19 -7.92 -30.04
CA SER A 344 -18.54 -6.83 -29.31
C SER A 344 -17.43 -6.19 -30.16
N ARG A 345 -16.98 -5.01 -29.75
CA ARG A 345 -15.78 -4.37 -30.29
C ARG A 345 -14.76 -4.17 -29.17
N ILE A 346 -13.49 -4.14 -29.54
CA ILE A 346 -12.37 -3.90 -28.63
C ILE A 346 -11.78 -2.55 -28.99
N LEU A 347 -11.88 -1.59 -28.08
CA LEU A 347 -11.25 -0.29 -28.20
C LEU A 347 -9.85 -0.34 -27.56
N LYS A 348 -8.85 0.11 -28.33
CA LYS A 348 -7.52 0.44 -27.83
C LYS A 348 -7.26 1.92 -28.01
N VAL A 349 -6.70 2.57 -27.00
CA VAL A 349 -6.45 4.01 -27.03
C VAL A 349 -5.35 4.38 -26.05
N LYS A 350 -4.49 5.32 -26.46
CA LYS A 350 -3.59 6.02 -25.56
C LYS A 350 -4.23 7.34 -25.14
N LEU A 351 -4.39 7.54 -23.85
CA LEU A 351 -4.87 8.79 -23.26
C LEU A 351 -3.67 9.57 -22.75
N GLU A 352 -3.66 10.88 -22.99
CA GLU A 352 -2.69 11.82 -22.41
C GLU A 352 -3.45 13.03 -21.87
N TRP A 353 -2.98 13.60 -20.76
CA TRP A 353 -3.61 14.78 -20.17
C TRP A 353 -2.57 15.75 -19.60
N ARG A 354 -2.95 17.02 -19.45
CA ARG A 354 -2.10 18.04 -18.83
C ARG A 354 -2.93 19.18 -18.26
N GLN A 355 -2.39 19.87 -17.27
CA GLN A 355 -2.99 21.11 -16.76
C GLN A 355 -2.57 22.30 -17.64
N THR A 356 -3.49 23.23 -17.89
CA THR A 356 -3.25 24.38 -18.78
C THR A 356 -2.50 25.54 -18.12
N GLN A 357 -2.45 25.60 -16.79
CA GLN A 357 -1.93 26.77 -16.04
C GLN A 357 -0.69 26.48 -15.20
N LEU A 358 -0.29 25.23 -15.06
CA LEU A 358 0.86 24.81 -14.25
C LEU A 358 1.75 23.96 -15.15
N GLU A 359 2.84 24.55 -15.64
CA GLU A 359 3.86 23.82 -16.42
C GLU A 359 4.52 22.71 -15.58
N ASP A 360 4.51 22.84 -14.24
CA ASP A 360 5.28 21.97 -13.34
C ASP A 360 4.48 21.27 -12.21
N SER A 361 3.15 21.40 -12.15
CA SER A 361 2.33 20.69 -11.13
C SER A 361 1.73 19.41 -11.71
N VAL A 362 2.51 18.34 -11.67
CA VAL A 362 2.02 17.00 -11.98
C VAL A 362 1.53 16.39 -10.68
N LEU A 363 0.21 16.25 -10.54
CA LEU A 363 -0.33 15.41 -9.47
C LEU A 363 0.22 14.00 -9.66
N PRO A 364 0.63 13.32 -8.58
CA PRO A 364 1.44 12.12 -8.72
C PRO A 364 0.65 10.88 -9.12
N VAL A 365 -0.68 10.91 -8.95
CA VAL A 365 -1.53 9.73 -9.09
C VAL A 365 -2.87 10.10 -9.72
N TYR A 366 -3.36 9.23 -10.61
CA TYR A 366 -4.62 9.39 -11.32
C TYR A 366 -5.38 8.07 -11.40
N ASN A 367 -6.63 8.05 -10.93
CA ASN A 367 -7.55 6.94 -11.20
C ASN A 367 -8.22 7.16 -12.57
N VAL A 368 -8.23 6.13 -13.41
CA VAL A 368 -8.76 6.20 -14.77
C VAL A 368 -10.02 5.35 -14.86
N TYR A 369 -11.07 5.92 -15.43
CA TYR A 369 -12.38 5.28 -15.60
C TYR A 369 -12.85 5.39 -17.05
N ALA A 370 -13.75 4.49 -17.46
CA ALA A 370 -14.51 4.59 -18.69
C ALA A 370 -16.01 4.54 -18.42
N GLU A 371 -16.78 5.26 -19.22
CA GLU A 371 -18.23 5.29 -19.18
C GLU A 371 -18.77 5.17 -20.61
N SER A 372 -19.54 4.11 -20.88
CA SER A 372 -20.13 3.90 -22.20
C SER A 372 -21.28 4.87 -22.45
N VAL A 373 -21.31 5.49 -23.63
CA VAL A 373 -22.37 6.41 -24.07
C VAL A 373 -23.24 5.73 -25.12
N LYS A 374 -24.51 5.52 -24.81
CA LYS A 374 -25.49 4.85 -25.69
C LYS A 374 -26.40 5.86 -26.42
N SER A 375 -27.00 5.44 -27.54
CA SER A 375 -27.82 6.29 -28.41
C SER A 375 -29.02 6.96 -27.71
N THR A 376 -29.54 6.39 -26.61
CA THR A 376 -30.66 6.96 -25.85
C THR A 376 -30.26 8.05 -24.87
N ASP A 377 -28.97 8.14 -24.52
CA ASP A 377 -28.46 9.10 -23.52
C ASP A 377 -28.24 10.49 -24.13
N VAL A 378 -27.96 10.57 -25.43
CA VAL A 378 -27.77 11.82 -26.19
C VAL A 378 -29.07 12.64 -26.31
N LEU A 379 -30.24 11.99 -26.22
CA LEU A 379 -31.56 12.60 -26.43
C LEU A 379 -32.27 13.11 -25.17
N ARG A 380 -31.71 12.90 -23.96
CA ARG A 380 -32.33 13.34 -22.71
C ARG A 380 -31.44 14.34 -21.97
N SER A 381 -31.83 15.62 -21.97
CA SER A 381 -31.33 16.56 -20.96
C SER A 381 -31.57 15.97 -19.57
N ARG A 382 -30.52 15.86 -18.74
CA ARG A 382 -30.56 15.34 -17.37
C ARG A 382 -31.77 15.92 -16.61
N LYS A 383 -32.81 15.10 -16.40
CA LYS A 383 -33.83 15.39 -15.37
C LYS A 383 -33.26 14.95 -14.03
N VAL A 384 -33.40 15.80 -13.03
CA VAL A 384 -32.78 15.76 -11.68
C VAL A 384 -33.09 14.50 -10.84
N LEU A 385 -33.84 13.51 -11.36
CA LEU A 385 -34.36 12.38 -10.57
C LEU A 385 -34.16 10.97 -11.17
N GLU A 386 -33.37 10.78 -12.22
CA GLU A 386 -33.01 9.43 -12.71
C GLU A 386 -31.62 9.02 -12.19
N LYS A 387 -31.54 7.85 -11.52
CA LYS A 387 -30.24 7.23 -11.17
C LYS A 387 -29.42 7.00 -12.46
N PRO A 388 -28.08 7.26 -12.47
CA PRO A 388 -27.26 7.05 -13.66
C PRO A 388 -27.32 5.58 -14.09
N ARG A 389 -27.55 5.32 -15.39
CA ARG A 389 -27.68 3.98 -15.97
C ARG A 389 -26.43 3.52 -16.75
N SER A 390 -25.43 4.37 -16.89
CA SER A 390 -24.11 4.03 -17.43
C SER A 390 -23.23 3.53 -16.30
N GLU A 391 -22.89 2.24 -16.32
CA GLU A 391 -21.95 1.65 -15.35
C GLU A 391 -20.55 2.19 -15.65
N ARG A 392 -20.10 3.14 -14.84
CA ARG A 392 -18.73 3.67 -14.91
C ARG A 392 -17.79 2.57 -14.41
N VAL A 393 -16.85 2.16 -15.27
CA VAL A 393 -15.91 1.07 -15.01
C VAL A 393 -14.54 1.66 -14.67
N PHE A 394 -13.92 1.14 -13.61
CA PHE A 394 -12.54 1.46 -13.27
C PHE A 394 -11.58 0.72 -14.20
N LEU A 395 -10.63 1.45 -14.80
CA LEU A 395 -9.64 0.88 -15.73
C LEU A 395 -8.30 0.61 -15.07
N GLY A 396 -7.90 1.46 -14.12
CA GLY A 396 -6.60 1.37 -13.45
C GLY A 396 -6.11 2.69 -12.88
N VAL A 397 -4.88 2.68 -12.37
CA VAL A 397 -4.19 3.84 -11.80
C VAL A 397 -2.99 4.21 -12.66
N SER A 398 -2.74 5.50 -12.86
CA SER A 398 -1.53 6.02 -13.49
C SER A 398 -0.74 6.93 -12.56
N HIS A 399 0.58 6.77 -12.56
CA HIS A 399 1.53 7.66 -11.87
C HIS A 399 2.24 8.63 -12.84
N VAL A 400 1.72 8.71 -14.06
CA VAL A 400 2.16 9.62 -15.11
C VAL A 400 0.92 10.22 -15.77
N PRO A 401 1.01 11.36 -16.46
CA PRO A 401 -0.14 12.00 -17.08
C PRO A 401 -0.56 11.34 -18.42
N ALA A 402 -0.54 10.00 -18.45
CA ALA A 402 -0.91 9.18 -19.59
C ALA A 402 -1.43 7.81 -19.13
N TYR A 403 -2.27 7.18 -19.93
CA TYR A 403 -2.73 5.81 -19.71
C TYR A 403 -3.00 5.10 -21.04
N TYR A 404 -2.59 3.85 -21.16
CA TYR A 404 -2.87 3.04 -22.34
C TYR A 404 -3.93 2.00 -22.03
N VAL A 405 -5.05 2.09 -22.73
CA VAL A 405 -6.12 1.11 -22.70
C VAL A 405 -5.82 0.08 -23.78
N SER A 406 -5.36 -1.10 -23.37
CA SER A 406 -4.97 -2.18 -24.28
C SER A 406 -6.15 -2.99 -24.80
N GLU A 407 -7.20 -3.13 -23.99
CA GLU A 407 -8.40 -3.90 -24.32
C GLU A 407 -9.60 -3.38 -23.52
N LEU A 408 -10.42 -2.53 -24.11
CA LEU A 408 -11.73 -2.18 -23.58
C LEU A 408 -12.83 -2.79 -24.44
N VAL A 409 -13.57 -3.75 -23.88
CA VAL A 409 -14.71 -4.38 -24.55
C VAL A 409 -15.89 -3.41 -24.52
N VAL A 410 -16.41 -3.06 -25.70
CA VAL A 410 -17.57 -2.20 -25.87
C VAL A 410 -18.66 -2.92 -26.66
N ASP A 411 -19.90 -2.79 -26.20
CA ASP A 411 -21.05 -3.38 -26.88
C ASP A 411 -21.29 -2.73 -28.26
N SER A 412 -22.01 -3.45 -29.12
CA SER A 412 -22.33 -2.99 -30.48
C SER A 412 -23.22 -1.73 -30.51
N ASP A 413 -24.01 -1.47 -29.47
CA ASP A 413 -24.92 -0.33 -29.33
C ASP A 413 -24.26 0.93 -28.76
N VAL A 414 -23.02 0.84 -28.27
CA VAL A 414 -22.24 1.96 -27.72
C VAL A 414 -21.75 2.86 -28.85
N LYS A 415 -22.00 4.17 -28.75
CA LYS A 415 -21.59 5.16 -29.78
C LYS A 415 -20.34 5.94 -29.40
N GLY A 416 -20.03 6.01 -28.11
CA GLY A 416 -18.82 6.65 -27.62
C GLY A 416 -18.41 6.10 -26.26
N VAL A 417 -17.16 6.34 -25.88
CA VAL A 417 -16.64 6.05 -24.54
C VAL A 417 -16.12 7.35 -23.95
N SER A 418 -16.69 7.76 -22.81
CA SER A 418 -16.18 8.87 -22.02
C SER A 418 -15.13 8.35 -21.05
N PHE A 419 -13.88 8.77 -21.23
CA PHE A 419 -12.81 8.48 -20.29
C PHE A 419 -12.76 9.57 -19.23
N VAL A 420 -12.68 9.20 -17.96
CA VAL A 420 -12.62 10.12 -16.82
C VAL A 420 -11.33 9.89 -16.06
N VAL A 421 -10.60 10.97 -15.77
CA VAL A 421 -9.33 10.93 -15.03
C VAL A 421 -9.51 11.66 -13.71
N GLN A 422 -9.57 10.93 -12.60
CA GLN A 422 -9.68 11.47 -11.25
C GLN A 422 -8.29 11.65 -10.66
N PRO A 423 -7.83 12.89 -10.40
CA PRO A 423 -6.54 13.09 -9.76
C PRO A 423 -6.60 12.80 -8.25
N CYS A 424 -5.48 12.28 -7.73
CA CYS A 424 -5.30 11.90 -6.33
C CYS A 424 -4.05 12.62 -5.75
N GLY A 425 -4.10 12.92 -4.45
CA GLY A 425 -3.01 13.51 -3.68
C GLY A 425 -2.06 12.45 -3.09
N GLU A 426 -0.85 12.88 -2.71
CA GLU A 426 0.18 12.02 -2.09
C GLU A 426 -0.22 11.47 -0.71
N ASP A 427 -1.22 12.09 -0.11
CA ASP A 427 -1.73 11.81 1.24
C ASP A 427 -2.94 10.87 1.23
N GLY A 428 -3.20 10.24 0.07
CA GLY A 428 -4.36 9.38 -0.17
C GLY A 428 -5.67 10.13 -0.39
N SER A 429 -5.68 11.45 -0.57
CA SER A 429 -6.90 12.20 -0.92
C SER A 429 -7.22 12.14 -2.42
N TRP A 430 -8.45 12.44 -2.84
CA TRP A 430 -8.84 12.52 -4.25
C TRP A 430 -10.03 13.46 -4.49
N SER A 431 -10.21 13.94 -5.73
CA SER A 431 -11.40 14.73 -6.07
C SER A 431 -12.66 13.89 -6.22
N LYS A 432 -13.81 14.55 -6.07
CA LYS A 432 -15.08 14.00 -6.56
C LYS A 432 -14.98 13.63 -8.04
N LEU A 433 -15.37 12.40 -8.35
CA LEU A 433 -15.26 11.84 -9.69
C LEU A 433 -16.12 12.62 -10.72
N ASP A 434 -17.26 13.17 -10.30
CA ASP A 434 -18.19 13.87 -11.20
C ASP A 434 -17.70 15.24 -11.71
N VAL A 435 -16.69 15.81 -11.06
CA VAL A 435 -16.05 17.08 -11.49
C VAL A 435 -14.67 16.85 -12.10
N SER A 436 -14.30 15.58 -12.32
CA SER A 436 -13.00 15.20 -12.85
C SER A 436 -12.93 15.43 -14.38
N PRO A 437 -11.73 15.74 -14.91
CA PRO A 437 -11.48 15.81 -16.35
C PRO A 437 -12.01 14.58 -17.08
N ASN A 438 -12.64 14.82 -18.24
CA ASN A 438 -13.12 13.75 -19.09
C ASN A 438 -12.92 14.07 -20.56
N HIS A 439 -12.87 13.01 -21.38
CA HIS A 439 -12.74 13.10 -22.82
C HIS A 439 -13.61 12.03 -23.48
N LEU A 440 -14.50 12.45 -24.37
CA LEU A 440 -15.36 11.57 -25.14
C LEU A 440 -14.65 11.13 -26.42
N VAL A 441 -14.46 9.83 -26.57
CA VAL A 441 -14.06 9.19 -27.83
C VAL A 441 -15.30 8.70 -28.53
N GLU A 442 -15.66 9.32 -29.66
CA GLU A 442 -16.72 8.83 -30.53
C GLU A 442 -16.25 7.61 -31.32
N LEU A 443 -17.07 6.56 -31.35
CA LEU A 443 -16.78 5.31 -32.06
C LEU A 443 -17.35 5.29 -33.48
N GLU A 444 -18.17 6.28 -33.84
CA GLU A 444 -18.71 6.42 -35.19
C GLU A 444 -17.59 6.83 -36.16
N GLY A 445 -17.36 6.02 -37.19
CA GLY A 445 -16.33 6.29 -38.22
C GLY A 445 -14.93 5.74 -37.93
N LEU A 446 -14.72 5.03 -36.80
CA LEU A 446 -13.44 4.37 -36.46
C LEU A 446 -13.32 2.93 -37.01
N SER A 447 -14.30 2.48 -37.82
CA SER A 447 -14.37 1.12 -38.38
C SER A 447 -13.50 0.89 -39.61
#